data_AF-A0A8I3QC39-F1
#
_entry.id   AF-A0A8I3QC39-F1
#
_cell.length_a   1.000
_cell.length_b   1.000
_cell.length_c   1.000
_cell.angle_alpha   90.00
_cell.angle_beta   90.00
_cell.angle_gamma   90.00
#
_symmetry.space_group_name_H-M   'P 1'
#
loop_
_entity.id
_entity.type
_entity.pdbx_description
1 polymer ?
#
loop_
_entity_poly.entity_id
_entity_poly.type
_entity_poly.pdbx_seq_one_letter_code
_entity_poly.pdbx_strand_id
1 'polypeptide(L)'
;MASLGLEAEQEPLLGDRTPGSREWDILETEDHYKSRWRSIRILYLTMFLSSVGFSIVIMSIWPYLQKIDQTADASFLGWVIASFSLGQMVASPVFGLWSNYRPRKEPLIISLSISVAANCLYAYVHVPASHNKYYMLVARGLVGFGAGNVAVIRSYIAGATSLQERTSSMANTSACQALGFILGPASTDEVQVLQGNIDQVAVVATNIVFFVILFIFALFETIVTPLTMDMYAWTREQAVLYDGIILAALGVEALIIFMGIKLLSKKIGERAILLGGFIVVWVGFFILLPWGNHFPKIQWEDLHNTSIPNTTFGEIIITLWKSPKEDHNEGPTGCPIGQAWCFYTPMIHLAQFLTSAVLIGIGYPSCNVMSYTLYSKILGPKPQGVYMGWLTASGSAARILGPVFISQVYTSWGPRWAFSLVCGIVMLTIILLGVVYRRLVAFSVRHGRIQE
;
A
#
# COMPACT_ATOMS: atom_id res chain seq x y z
N MET A 1 36.89 19.93 26.32
CA MET A 1 36.41 19.06 25.23
C MET A 1 34.97 18.69 25.54
N ALA A 2 34.09 18.94 24.58
CA ALA A 2 32.64 19.04 24.72
C ALA A 2 31.95 17.72 25.10
N SER A 3 31.06 17.78 26.09
CA SER A 3 29.90 16.89 26.19
C SER A 3 28.71 17.64 25.59
N LEU A 4 28.47 17.44 24.29
CA LEU A 4 27.27 17.91 23.60
C LEU A 4 26.08 17.08 24.09
N GLY A 5 25.27 17.68 24.95
CA GLY A 5 23.98 17.17 25.37
C GLY A 5 23.01 17.15 24.19
N LEU A 6 22.31 16.02 24.08
CA LEU A 6 21.10 15.89 23.27
C LEU A 6 19.99 16.70 23.95
N GLU A 7 19.82 17.96 23.56
CA GLU A 7 18.60 18.69 23.86
C GLU A 7 17.51 18.25 22.88
N ALA A 8 16.53 17.52 23.42
CA ALA A 8 15.32 17.13 22.73
C ALA A 8 14.44 18.37 22.50
N GLU A 9 14.21 18.69 21.23
CA GLU A 9 13.34 19.79 20.79
C GLU A 9 11.87 19.44 21.11
N GLN A 10 11.43 19.83 22.31
CA GLN A 10 10.08 19.62 22.85
C GLN A 10 9.33 20.97 22.90
N GLU A 11 8.82 21.46 21.78
CA GLU A 11 7.85 22.57 21.78
C GLU A 11 6.57 22.26 20.99
N PRO A 12 5.37 22.51 21.55
CA PRO A 12 4.13 22.68 20.78
C PRO A 12 4.05 24.10 20.15
N LEU A 13 3.73 24.17 18.85
CA LEU A 13 3.90 25.35 17.98
C LEU A 13 2.82 26.46 18.11
N LEU A 14 2.02 26.52 19.16
CA LEU A 14 0.89 27.47 19.27
C LEU A 14 0.82 28.15 20.64
N GLY A 15 1.51 29.29 20.78
CA GLY A 15 1.33 30.24 21.87
C GLY A 15 1.39 31.68 21.33
N ASP A 16 0.49 32.55 21.81
CA ASP A 16 0.55 33.98 21.51
C ASP A 16 1.81 34.60 22.13
N ARG A 17 2.66 35.22 21.31
CA ARG A 17 3.86 35.92 21.78
C ARG A 17 3.47 37.17 22.57
N THR A 18 3.58 37.11 23.90
CA THR A 18 3.66 38.32 24.74
C THR A 18 5.04 38.97 24.57
N PRO A 19 5.15 40.29 24.34
CA PRO A 19 6.45 40.95 24.21
C PRO A 19 7.14 41.02 25.58
N GLY A 20 8.17 40.18 25.80
CA GLY A 20 9.02 40.24 26.99
C GLY A 20 9.43 38.90 27.61
N SER A 21 8.92 37.75 27.15
CA SER A 21 9.34 36.43 27.66
C SER A 21 10.63 35.97 26.96
N ARG A 22 11.62 35.51 27.74
CA ARG A 22 12.85 34.89 27.21
C ARG A 22 12.51 33.63 26.42
N GLU A 23 13.32 33.38 25.40
CA GLU A 23 13.16 32.37 24.34
C GLU A 23 13.13 30.89 24.82
N TRP A 24 13.23 30.65 26.14
CA TRP A 24 13.32 29.31 26.75
C TRP A 24 12.22 29.03 27.81
N ASP A 25 11.27 29.96 28.00
CA ASP A 25 10.25 29.87 29.05
C ASP A 25 8.82 29.71 28.50
N ILE A 26 8.61 28.84 27.50
CA ILE A 26 7.25 28.33 27.22
C ILE A 26 7.12 26.93 27.81
N LEU A 27 7.27 26.85 29.14
CA LEU A 27 6.80 25.69 29.90
C LEU A 27 5.28 25.62 29.72
N GLU A 28 4.81 24.67 28.92
CA GLU A 28 3.39 24.38 28.79
C GLU A 28 2.78 24.17 30.19
N THR A 29 1.90 25.08 30.62
CA THR A 29 1.23 24.90 31.92
C THR A 29 0.31 23.69 31.85
N GLU A 30 0.11 23.03 32.99
CA GLU A 30 -0.81 21.89 33.12
C GLU A 30 -2.21 22.19 32.58
N ASP A 31 -2.67 23.44 32.70
CA ASP A 31 -3.97 23.87 32.20
C ASP A 31 -4.00 23.97 30.66
N HIS A 32 -2.92 24.45 30.03
CA HIS A 32 -2.79 24.45 28.57
C HIS A 32 -2.73 23.03 28.01
N TYR A 33 -1.97 22.13 28.65
CA TYR A 33 -1.90 20.71 28.32
C TYR A 33 -3.30 20.06 28.36
N LYS A 34 -4.01 20.20 29.48
CA LYS A 34 -5.37 19.66 29.65
C LYS A 34 -6.35 20.22 28.61
N SER A 35 -6.25 21.52 28.31
CA SER A 35 -7.14 22.19 27.36
C SER A 35 -6.94 21.70 25.92
N ARG A 36 -5.69 21.57 25.45
CA ARG A 36 -5.41 21.03 24.11
C ARG A 36 -5.81 19.58 23.98
N TRP A 37 -5.55 18.74 24.99
CA TRP A 37 -5.94 17.33 24.96
C TRP A 37 -7.45 17.12 25.03
N ARG A 38 -8.18 17.98 25.74
CA ARG A 38 -9.65 18.01 25.67
C ARG A 38 -10.11 18.28 24.23
N SER A 39 -9.48 19.24 23.55
CA SER A 39 -9.80 19.57 22.16
C SER A 39 -9.48 18.41 21.21
N ILE A 40 -8.30 17.79 21.33
CA ILE A 40 -7.88 16.63 20.52
C ILE A 40 -8.87 15.46 20.67
N ARG A 41 -9.31 15.14 21.89
CA ARG A 41 -10.30 14.07 22.13
C ARG A 41 -11.65 14.38 21.48
N ILE A 42 -12.10 15.64 21.48
CA ILE A 42 -13.32 16.05 20.78
C ILE A 42 -13.16 15.84 19.26
N LEU A 43 -11.98 16.16 18.71
CA LEU A 43 -11.70 15.95 17.29
C LEU A 43 -11.63 14.46 16.91
N TYR A 44 -11.10 13.60 17.77
CA TYR A 44 -11.17 12.13 17.60
C TYR A 44 -12.62 11.64 17.51
N LEU A 45 -13.48 12.08 18.45
CA LEU A 45 -14.89 11.74 18.45
C LEU A 45 -15.59 12.25 17.19
N THR A 46 -15.28 13.48 16.77
CA THR A 46 -15.84 14.08 15.56
C THR A 46 -15.48 13.29 14.31
N MET A 47 -14.21 12.87 14.22
CA MET A 47 -13.70 12.06 13.12
C MET A 47 -14.34 10.67 13.09
N PHE A 48 -14.50 10.05 14.26
CA PHE A 48 -15.21 8.78 14.42
C PHE A 48 -16.67 8.89 13.94
N LEU A 49 -17.44 9.84 14.45
CA LEU A 49 -18.85 10.04 14.09
C LEU A 49 -19.03 10.37 12.61
N SER A 50 -18.16 11.19 12.03
CA SER A 50 -18.18 11.51 10.60
C SER A 50 -17.96 10.26 9.75
N SER A 51 -17.05 9.37 10.20
CA SER A 51 -16.73 8.12 9.50
C SER A 51 -17.85 7.07 9.62
N VAL A 52 -18.51 7.00 10.78
CA VAL A 52 -19.73 6.20 10.99
C VAL A 52 -20.82 6.63 10.02
N GLY A 53 -21.11 7.94 9.96
CA GLY A 53 -22.13 8.49 9.06
C GLY A 53 -21.84 8.18 7.59
N PHE A 54 -20.59 8.39 7.14
CA PHE A 54 -20.16 8.04 5.79
C PHE A 54 -20.37 6.55 5.48
N SER A 55 -19.99 5.65 6.40
CA SER A 55 -20.07 4.21 6.19
C SER A 55 -21.52 3.67 6.14
N ILE A 56 -22.41 4.17 7.00
CA ILE A 56 -23.84 3.83 6.94
C ILE A 56 -24.42 4.22 5.57
N VAL A 57 -24.05 5.41 5.13
CA VAL A 57 -24.59 6.05 3.93
C VAL A 57 -24.02 5.39 2.66
N ILE A 58 -22.75 4.97 2.62
CA ILE A 58 -22.18 4.25 1.46
C ILE A 58 -22.80 2.87 1.26
N MET A 59 -23.14 2.15 2.34
CA MET A 59 -23.72 0.79 2.23
C MET A 59 -25.20 0.81 1.85
N SER A 60 -25.95 1.81 2.33
CA SER A 60 -27.39 1.94 2.06
C SER A 60 -27.71 2.64 0.73
N ILE A 61 -26.72 3.24 0.06
CA ILE A 61 -26.93 4.11 -1.09
C ILE A 61 -27.66 3.42 -2.25
N TRP A 62 -27.25 2.20 -2.59
CA TRP A 62 -27.77 1.50 -3.75
C TRP A 62 -29.21 1.02 -3.52
N PRO A 63 -29.52 0.34 -2.39
CA PRO A 63 -30.90 0.03 -2.02
C PRO A 63 -31.80 1.27 -1.96
N TYR A 64 -31.30 2.39 -1.41
CA TYR A 64 -32.08 3.62 -1.30
C TYR A 64 -32.33 4.26 -2.67
N LEU A 65 -31.31 4.32 -3.54
CA LEU A 65 -31.43 4.82 -4.91
C LEU A 65 -32.46 4.03 -5.73
N GLN A 66 -32.43 2.70 -5.63
CA GLN A 66 -33.39 1.83 -6.32
C GLN A 66 -34.83 1.99 -5.80
N LYS A 67 -34.99 2.35 -4.53
CA LYS A 67 -36.32 2.60 -3.94
C LYS A 67 -36.90 3.94 -4.40
N ILE A 68 -36.07 4.97 -4.61
CA ILE A 68 -36.52 6.31 -5.02
C ILE A 68 -36.66 6.46 -6.55
N ASP A 69 -35.86 5.74 -7.33
CA ASP A 69 -35.90 5.76 -8.79
C ASP A 69 -35.39 4.42 -9.37
N GLN A 70 -36.34 3.60 -9.84
CA GLN A 70 -36.04 2.30 -10.45
C GLN A 70 -35.33 2.42 -11.81
N THR A 71 -35.30 3.61 -12.42
CA THR A 71 -34.58 3.85 -13.69
C THR A 71 -33.10 4.13 -13.50
N ALA A 72 -32.64 4.29 -12.25
CA ALA A 72 -31.26 4.58 -11.95
C ALA A 72 -30.36 3.34 -12.15
N ASP A 73 -29.31 3.50 -12.95
CA ASP A 73 -28.37 2.43 -13.28
C ASP A 73 -27.08 2.50 -12.42
N ALA A 74 -26.23 1.50 -12.57
CA ALA A 74 -24.94 1.45 -11.86
C ALA A 74 -24.00 2.60 -12.27
N SER A 75 -24.15 3.16 -13.48
CA SER A 75 -23.40 4.33 -13.93
C SER A 75 -23.77 5.57 -13.10
N PHE A 76 -25.07 5.82 -12.91
CA PHE A 76 -25.54 6.92 -12.08
C PHE A 76 -25.12 6.78 -10.61
N LEU A 77 -25.14 5.55 -10.07
CA LEU A 77 -24.58 5.29 -8.73
C LEU A 77 -23.11 5.75 -8.65
N GLY A 78 -22.31 5.48 -9.69
CA GLY A 78 -20.92 5.93 -9.78
C GLY A 78 -20.80 7.45 -9.66
N TRP A 79 -21.67 8.21 -10.33
CA TRP A 79 -21.73 9.67 -10.21
C TRP A 79 -22.12 10.15 -8.82
N VAL A 80 -23.07 9.47 -8.15
CA VAL A 80 -23.48 9.80 -6.78
C VAL A 80 -22.36 9.54 -5.76
N ILE A 81 -21.57 8.47 -5.96
CA ILE A 81 -20.38 8.20 -5.13
C ILE A 81 -19.29 9.25 -5.42
N ALA A 82 -19.05 9.56 -6.69
CA ALA A 82 -18.05 10.54 -7.10
C ALA A 82 -18.37 11.97 -6.62
N SER A 83 -19.66 12.35 -6.55
CA SER A 83 -20.06 13.70 -6.13
C SER A 83 -19.65 14.00 -4.68
N PHE A 84 -19.65 13.00 -3.79
CA PHE A 84 -19.11 13.13 -2.44
C PHE A 84 -17.61 13.48 -2.47
N SER A 85 -16.81 12.72 -3.22
CA SER A 85 -15.37 12.97 -3.35
C SER A 85 -15.07 14.33 -3.98
N LEU A 86 -15.86 14.74 -4.97
CA LEU A 86 -15.77 16.06 -5.59
C LEU A 86 -16.03 17.17 -4.58
N GLY A 87 -17.09 17.05 -3.78
CA GLY A 87 -17.42 18.00 -2.72
C GLY A 87 -16.28 18.12 -1.69
N GLN A 88 -15.72 16.99 -1.25
CA GLN A 88 -14.62 16.96 -0.29
C GLN A 88 -13.32 17.55 -0.88
N MET A 89 -13.03 17.27 -2.14
CA MET A 89 -11.87 17.79 -2.86
C MET A 89 -11.88 19.32 -2.91
N VAL A 90 -13.04 19.93 -3.17
CA VAL A 90 -13.19 21.39 -3.19
C VAL A 90 -13.16 21.97 -1.77
N ALA A 91 -13.83 21.32 -0.82
CA ALA A 91 -13.95 21.82 0.54
C ALA A 91 -12.65 21.75 1.35
N SER A 92 -11.81 20.73 1.11
CA SER A 92 -10.56 20.51 1.85
C SER A 92 -9.59 21.71 1.81
N PRO A 93 -9.24 22.29 0.64
CA PRO A 93 -8.40 23.49 0.60
C PRO A 93 -9.13 24.73 1.15
N VAL A 94 -10.44 24.88 0.91
CA VAL A 94 -11.22 26.03 1.40
C VAL A 94 -11.23 26.10 2.93
N PHE A 95 -11.63 25.01 3.58
CA PHE A 95 -11.64 24.94 5.04
C PHE A 95 -10.22 24.91 5.63
N GLY A 96 -9.27 24.28 4.94
CA GLY A 96 -7.86 24.29 5.32
C GLY A 96 -7.28 25.70 5.40
N LEU A 97 -7.42 26.49 4.32
CA LEU A 97 -6.97 27.88 4.28
C LEU A 97 -7.71 28.75 5.31
N TRP A 98 -9.03 28.60 5.42
CA TRP A 98 -9.81 29.33 6.43
C TRP A 98 -9.29 29.04 7.84
N SER A 99 -8.96 27.78 8.14
CA SER A 99 -8.45 27.40 9.46
C SER A 99 -7.07 27.97 9.81
N ASN A 100 -6.33 28.49 8.82
CA ASN A 100 -5.03 29.12 9.03
C ASN A 100 -5.15 30.61 9.41
N TYR A 101 -6.16 31.32 8.89
CA TYR A 101 -6.33 32.77 9.11
C TYR A 101 -7.34 33.10 10.21
N ARG A 102 -8.20 32.16 10.59
CA ARG A 102 -9.28 32.35 11.56
C ARG A 102 -9.24 31.26 12.62
N PRO A 103 -9.86 31.47 13.80
CA PRO A 103 -9.91 30.44 14.83
C PRO A 103 -10.53 29.16 14.26
N ARG A 104 -9.78 28.05 14.37
CA ARG A 104 -10.10 26.72 13.77
C ARG A 104 -11.48 26.18 14.17
N LYS A 105 -12.06 26.69 15.26
CA LYS A 105 -13.44 26.41 15.70
C LYS A 105 -14.49 26.86 14.67
N GLU A 106 -14.31 28.01 14.02
CA GLU A 106 -15.26 28.55 13.03
C GLU A 106 -15.46 27.61 11.83
N PRO A 107 -14.42 27.24 11.06
CA PRO A 107 -14.58 26.34 9.92
C PRO A 107 -15.07 24.95 10.33
N LEU A 108 -14.72 24.47 11.53
CA LEU A 108 -15.18 23.17 12.03
C LEU A 108 -16.69 23.17 12.33
N ILE A 109 -17.22 24.21 12.98
CA ILE A 109 -18.66 24.30 13.26
C ILE A 109 -19.45 24.45 11.96
N ILE A 110 -18.96 25.26 11.02
CA ILE A 110 -19.66 25.49 9.75
C ILE A 110 -19.70 24.21 8.91
N SER A 111 -18.58 23.50 8.79
CA SER A 111 -18.51 22.22 8.07
C SER A 111 -19.40 21.14 8.70
N LEU A 112 -19.48 21.07 10.04
CA LEU A 112 -20.40 20.20 10.75
C LEU A 112 -21.87 20.57 10.50
N SER A 113 -22.23 21.86 10.55
CA SER A 113 -23.58 22.33 10.26
C SER A 113 -24.00 22.00 8.82
N ILE A 114 -23.10 22.19 7.84
CA ILE A 114 -23.32 21.78 6.45
C ILE A 114 -23.53 20.27 6.37
N SER A 115 -22.71 19.48 7.07
CA SER A 115 -22.84 18.01 7.08
C SER A 115 -24.19 17.57 7.62
N VAL A 116 -24.67 18.16 8.72
CA VAL A 116 -25.97 17.84 9.32
C VAL A 116 -27.10 18.22 8.36
N ALA A 117 -27.10 19.45 7.83
CA ALA A 117 -28.12 19.91 6.89
C ALA A 117 -28.16 19.05 5.61
N ALA A 118 -27.00 18.67 5.08
CA ALA A 118 -26.90 17.83 3.89
C ALA A 118 -27.35 16.38 4.14
N ASN A 119 -27.11 15.82 5.34
CA ASN A 119 -27.63 14.51 5.72
C ASN A 119 -29.16 14.54 5.94
N CYS A 120 -29.71 15.63 6.48
CA CYS A 120 -31.16 15.84 6.52
C CYS A 120 -31.74 15.90 5.11
N LEU A 121 -31.12 16.66 4.19
CA LEU A 121 -31.52 16.71 2.79
C LEU A 121 -31.51 15.30 2.17
N TYR A 122 -30.46 14.51 2.40
CA TYR A 122 -30.34 13.12 1.95
C TYR A 122 -31.49 12.23 2.43
N ALA A 123 -31.88 12.34 3.71
CA ALA A 123 -32.99 11.58 4.30
C ALA A 123 -34.35 11.93 3.65
N TYR A 124 -34.55 13.18 3.26
CA TYR A 124 -35.79 13.67 2.64
C TYR A 124 -35.78 13.71 1.11
N VAL A 125 -34.80 13.07 0.45
CA VAL A 125 -34.71 12.99 -1.03
C VAL A 125 -35.96 12.37 -1.68
N HIS A 126 -36.75 11.60 -0.94
CA HIS A 126 -37.97 10.97 -1.42
C HIS A 126 -39.21 11.89 -1.44
N VAL A 127 -39.13 13.08 -0.83
CA VAL A 127 -40.28 14.01 -0.69
C VAL A 127 -40.62 14.73 -2.00
N PRO A 128 -39.66 15.22 -2.81
CA PRO A 128 -39.97 15.76 -4.13
C PRO A 128 -40.64 14.71 -5.04
N ALA A 129 -41.61 15.15 -5.84
CA ALA A 129 -42.39 14.25 -6.70
C ALA A 129 -41.66 13.83 -7.99
N SER A 130 -40.56 14.51 -8.36
CA SER A 130 -39.80 14.21 -9.58
C SER A 130 -38.30 14.44 -9.39
N HIS A 131 -37.47 13.75 -10.18
CA HIS A 131 -36.01 13.92 -10.25
C HIS A 131 -35.21 13.55 -8.97
N ASN A 132 -35.74 12.63 -8.16
CA ASN A 132 -35.18 12.24 -6.85
C ASN A 132 -33.72 11.79 -6.91
N LYS A 133 -33.30 11.11 -7.97
CA LYS A 133 -31.89 10.70 -8.17
C LYS A 133 -30.91 11.88 -8.24
N TYR A 134 -31.32 13.03 -8.78
CA TYR A 134 -30.48 14.23 -8.85
C TYR A 134 -30.40 14.96 -7.50
N TYR A 135 -31.51 15.01 -6.75
CA TYR A 135 -31.49 15.51 -5.37
C TYR A 135 -30.56 14.69 -4.47
N MET A 136 -30.53 13.37 -4.68
CA MET A 136 -29.56 12.49 -4.01
C MET A 136 -28.11 12.86 -4.35
N LEU A 137 -27.82 13.09 -5.64
CA LEU A 137 -26.49 13.46 -6.12
C LEU A 137 -26.01 14.78 -5.49
N VAL A 138 -26.89 15.79 -5.45
CA VAL A 138 -26.61 17.10 -4.83
C VAL A 138 -26.41 16.96 -3.33
N ALA A 139 -27.30 16.23 -2.63
CA ALA A 139 -27.16 15.99 -1.20
C ALA A 139 -25.82 15.32 -0.88
N ARG A 140 -25.38 14.35 -1.68
CA ARG A 140 -24.06 13.71 -1.51
C ARG A 140 -22.89 14.65 -1.75
N GLY A 141 -23.00 15.53 -2.74
CA GLY A 141 -22.00 16.58 -2.97
C GLY A 141 -21.87 17.51 -1.76
N LEU A 142 -23.00 17.94 -1.17
CA LEU A 142 -23.02 18.79 0.02
C LEU A 142 -22.51 18.08 1.27
N VAL A 143 -22.82 16.79 1.46
CA VAL A 143 -22.23 15.98 2.54
C VAL A 143 -20.71 15.87 2.35
N GLY A 144 -20.25 15.66 1.10
CA GLY A 144 -18.82 15.67 0.76
C GLY A 144 -18.16 17.02 1.07
N PHE A 145 -18.84 18.12 0.77
CA PHE A 145 -18.36 19.45 1.12
C PHE A 145 -18.20 19.62 2.64
N GLY A 146 -19.19 19.16 3.42
CA GLY A 146 -19.10 19.10 4.88
C GLY A 146 -17.94 18.24 5.39
N ALA A 147 -17.59 17.16 4.67
CA ALA A 147 -16.45 16.28 4.98
C ALA A 147 -15.06 16.94 4.78
N GLY A 148 -15.00 18.17 4.27
CA GLY A 148 -13.77 18.97 4.27
C GLY A 148 -13.22 19.25 5.68
N ASN A 149 -14.03 19.04 6.73
CA ASN A 149 -13.63 19.12 8.13
C ASN A 149 -12.43 18.21 8.48
N VAL A 150 -12.21 17.11 7.75
CA VAL A 150 -11.08 16.19 7.92
C VAL A 150 -9.75 16.92 7.78
N ALA A 151 -9.63 17.85 6.83
CA ALA A 151 -8.40 18.63 6.62
C ALA A 151 -8.11 19.54 7.83
N VAL A 152 -9.15 20.21 8.36
CA VAL A 152 -9.05 21.09 9.53
C VAL A 152 -8.65 20.31 10.78
N ILE A 153 -9.24 19.12 10.99
CA ILE A 153 -8.93 18.24 12.13
C ILE A 153 -7.45 17.82 12.08
N ARG A 154 -6.96 17.35 10.93
CA ARG A 154 -5.57 16.90 10.77
C ARG A 154 -4.59 18.05 10.96
N SER A 155 -4.88 19.22 10.39
CA SER A 155 -4.08 20.44 10.58
C SER A 155 -4.04 20.88 12.05
N TYR A 156 -5.20 20.86 12.73
CA TYR A 156 -5.27 21.23 14.14
C TYR A 156 -4.39 20.33 15.00
N ILE A 157 -4.56 19.01 14.88
CA ILE A 157 -3.84 18.05 15.72
C ILE A 157 -2.34 18.14 15.43
N ALA A 158 -1.94 18.22 14.15
CA ALA A 158 -0.53 18.36 13.78
C ALA A 158 0.15 19.59 14.40
N GLY A 159 -0.57 20.72 14.47
CA GLY A 159 -0.09 21.95 15.10
C GLY A 159 -0.21 22.00 16.62
N ALA A 160 -1.15 21.26 17.22
CA ALA A 160 -1.37 21.24 18.68
C ALA A 160 -0.53 20.17 19.41
N THR A 161 0.11 19.25 18.70
CA THR A 161 0.95 18.20 19.28
C THR A 161 2.44 18.50 19.10
N SER A 162 3.25 18.16 20.10
CA SER A 162 4.72 18.17 19.99
C SER A 162 5.22 17.16 18.94
N LEU A 163 6.47 17.28 18.50
CA LEU A 163 7.08 16.36 17.53
C LEU A 163 7.01 14.89 17.98
N GLN A 164 7.18 14.65 19.28
CA GLN A 164 7.14 13.32 19.88
C GLN A 164 5.71 12.74 19.91
N GLU A 165 4.70 13.58 20.21
CA GLU A 165 3.30 13.16 20.31
C GLU A 165 2.57 13.09 18.96
N ARG A 166 3.09 13.79 17.94
CA ARG A 166 2.42 14.00 16.65
C ARG A 166 2.09 12.70 15.94
N THR A 167 3.06 11.79 15.83
CA THR A 167 2.87 10.50 15.15
C THR A 167 1.79 9.68 15.84
N SER A 168 1.85 9.57 17.16
CA SER A 168 0.84 8.84 17.96
C SER A 168 -0.54 9.48 17.82
N SER A 169 -0.63 10.80 17.86
CA SER A 169 -1.89 11.52 17.76
C SER A 169 -2.52 11.44 16.37
N MET A 170 -1.71 11.46 15.31
CA MET A 170 -2.13 11.21 13.93
C MET A 170 -2.57 9.76 13.72
N ALA A 171 -1.86 8.79 14.31
CA ALA A 171 -2.22 7.39 14.31
C ALA A 171 -3.57 7.15 15.00
N ASN A 172 -3.79 7.75 16.18
CA ASN A 172 -5.07 7.67 16.89
C ASN A 172 -6.22 8.31 16.11
N THR A 173 -5.98 9.43 15.42
CA THR A 173 -6.97 10.04 14.51
C THR A 173 -7.40 9.05 13.43
N SER A 174 -6.43 8.36 12.84
CA SER A 174 -6.65 7.36 11.79
C SER A 174 -7.34 6.10 12.34
N ALA A 175 -7.01 5.68 13.56
CA ALA A 175 -7.67 4.58 14.26
C ALA A 175 -9.15 4.89 14.54
N CYS A 176 -9.47 6.09 15.03
CA CYS A 176 -10.86 6.53 15.23
C CYS A 176 -11.64 6.59 13.91
N GLN A 177 -11.02 7.05 12.82
CA GLN A 177 -11.63 7.02 11.50
C GLN A 177 -11.91 5.58 11.03
N ALA A 178 -10.92 4.69 11.15
CA ALA A 178 -11.06 3.28 10.80
C ALA A 178 -12.16 2.59 11.63
N LEU A 179 -12.18 2.80 12.94
CA LEU A 179 -13.23 2.31 13.83
C LEU A 179 -14.61 2.81 13.41
N GLY A 180 -14.74 4.07 13.00
CA GLY A 180 -16.01 4.60 12.52
C GLY A 180 -16.47 3.93 11.23
N PHE A 181 -15.56 3.67 10.30
CA PHE A 181 -15.89 2.91 9.08
C PHE A 181 -16.31 1.47 9.38
N ILE A 182 -15.71 0.82 10.39
CA ILE A 182 -16.04 -0.54 10.82
C ILE A 182 -17.38 -0.60 11.55
N LEU A 183 -17.65 0.34 12.47
CA LEU A 183 -18.84 0.33 13.31
C LEU A 183 -20.09 0.88 12.61
N GLY A 184 -19.94 1.73 11.59
CA GLY A 184 -21.10 2.26 10.84
C GLY A 184 -22.08 1.18 10.39
N PRO A 185 -21.63 0.11 9.70
CA PRO A 185 -22.49 -0.99 9.27
C PRO A 185 -22.97 -1.90 10.41
N ALA A 186 -22.25 -1.95 11.54
CA ALA A 186 -22.63 -2.77 12.69
C ALA A 186 -23.85 -2.19 13.43
N SER A 187 -24.01 -0.86 13.41
CA SER A 187 -25.15 -0.17 14.04
C SER A 187 -26.46 -0.29 13.24
N THR A 188 -26.45 -0.81 12.01
CA THR A 188 -27.64 -1.06 11.18
C THR A 188 -28.24 -2.46 11.39
N ASP A 189 -28.06 -3.05 12.58
CA ASP A 189 -28.34 -4.45 12.92
C ASP A 189 -29.83 -4.89 12.82
N GLU A 190 -30.74 -4.02 12.37
CA GLU A 190 -32.15 -4.39 12.15
C GLU A 190 -32.45 -5.05 10.80
N VAL A 191 -31.46 -5.24 9.91
CA VAL A 191 -31.64 -6.00 8.66
C VAL A 191 -30.69 -7.18 8.57
N GLN A 192 -30.59 -7.96 9.66
CA GLN A 192 -30.17 -9.36 9.58
C GLN A 192 -31.33 -10.23 9.07
N VAL A 193 -31.74 -10.03 7.82
CA VAL A 193 -32.58 -11.01 7.13
C VAL A 193 -31.71 -12.17 6.69
N LEU A 194 -31.64 -13.19 7.56
CA LEU A 194 -31.38 -14.59 7.24
C LEU A 194 -30.20 -14.84 6.28
N GLN A 195 -28.97 -14.58 6.72
CA GLN A 195 -27.78 -14.75 5.87
C GLN A 195 -26.76 -15.70 6.50
N GLY A 196 -26.63 -16.91 5.93
CA GLY A 196 -25.87 -18.05 6.47
C GLY A 196 -24.37 -17.80 6.74
N ASN A 197 -23.73 -18.77 7.38
CA ASN A 197 -22.36 -18.63 7.91
C ASN A 197 -21.30 -18.39 6.81
N ILE A 198 -20.34 -17.50 7.08
CA ILE A 198 -19.19 -17.23 6.19
C ILE A 198 -18.33 -18.51 6.12
N ASP A 199 -17.83 -18.85 4.94
CA ASP A 199 -16.86 -19.95 4.81
C ASP A 199 -15.50 -19.51 5.37
N GLN A 200 -15.25 -19.80 6.64
CA GLN A 200 -13.99 -19.46 7.30
C GLN A 200 -12.78 -20.11 6.63
N VAL A 201 -12.94 -21.30 6.04
CA VAL A 201 -11.86 -21.99 5.31
C VAL A 201 -11.48 -21.20 4.06
N ALA A 202 -12.47 -20.71 3.31
CA ALA A 202 -12.22 -19.88 2.13
C ALA A 202 -11.57 -18.54 2.50
N VAL A 203 -11.98 -17.93 3.62
CA VAL A 203 -11.40 -16.67 4.14
C VAL A 203 -9.94 -16.87 4.52
N VAL A 204 -9.61 -17.91 5.31
CA VAL A 204 -8.23 -18.19 5.71
C VAL A 204 -7.37 -18.54 4.50
N ALA A 205 -7.86 -19.38 3.59
CA ALA A 205 -7.13 -19.73 2.37
C ALA A 205 -6.82 -18.48 1.51
N THR A 206 -7.79 -17.57 1.37
CA THR A 206 -7.58 -16.34 0.60
C THR A 206 -6.60 -15.38 1.28
N ASN A 207 -6.56 -15.33 2.62
CA ASN A 207 -5.53 -14.58 3.36
C ASN A 207 -4.13 -15.16 3.11
N ILE A 208 -3.97 -16.48 3.13
CA ILE A 208 -2.69 -17.15 2.83
C ILE A 208 -2.26 -16.83 1.40
N VAL A 209 -3.19 -16.94 0.45
CA VAL A 209 -2.96 -16.60 -0.96
C VAL A 209 -2.50 -15.14 -1.12
N PHE A 210 -3.16 -14.22 -0.43
CA PHE A 210 -2.82 -12.80 -0.45
C PHE A 210 -1.48 -12.48 0.19
N PHE A 211 -1.16 -13.15 1.31
CA PHE A 211 0.17 -13.12 1.92
C PHE A 211 1.24 -13.55 0.92
N VAL A 212 1.06 -14.68 0.23
CA VAL A 212 2.04 -15.19 -0.74
C VAL A 212 2.24 -14.22 -1.91
N ILE A 213 1.16 -13.60 -2.42
CA ILE A 213 1.23 -12.59 -3.49
C ILE A 213 2.13 -11.42 -3.08
N LEU A 214 1.87 -10.85 -1.89
CA LEU A 214 2.65 -9.70 -1.42
C LEU A 214 4.06 -10.09 -0.96
N PHE A 215 4.25 -11.32 -0.49
CA PHE A 215 5.55 -11.88 -0.17
C PHE A 215 6.43 -11.96 -1.43
N ILE A 216 5.88 -12.46 -2.55
CA ILE A 216 6.55 -12.53 -3.85
C ILE A 216 6.95 -11.16 -4.35
N PHE A 217 6.06 -10.17 -4.23
CA PHE A 217 6.36 -8.78 -4.62
C PHE A 217 7.51 -8.20 -3.80
N ALA A 218 7.42 -8.27 -2.47
CA ALA A 218 8.47 -7.74 -1.58
C ALA A 218 9.81 -8.46 -1.79
N LEU A 219 9.77 -9.75 -2.12
CA LEU A 219 10.93 -10.55 -2.45
C LEU A 219 11.64 -10.02 -3.70
N PHE A 220 10.90 -9.85 -4.81
CA PHE A 220 11.44 -9.32 -6.05
C PHE A 220 11.97 -7.90 -5.87
N GLU A 221 11.19 -7.04 -5.22
CA GLU A 221 11.59 -5.66 -4.91
C GLU A 221 12.93 -5.59 -4.15
N THR A 222 13.18 -6.55 -3.25
CA THR A 222 14.40 -6.58 -2.43
C THR A 222 15.61 -7.15 -3.18
N ILE A 223 15.41 -8.22 -3.98
CA ILE A 223 16.53 -9.01 -4.53
C ILE A 223 16.96 -8.57 -5.94
N VAL A 224 16.10 -7.88 -6.70
CA VAL A 224 16.39 -7.59 -8.13
C VAL A 224 17.70 -6.83 -8.30
N THR A 225 17.90 -5.73 -7.58
CA THR A 225 19.11 -4.91 -7.71
C THR A 225 20.40 -5.63 -7.31
N PRO A 226 20.52 -6.29 -6.14
CA PRO A 226 21.73 -7.06 -5.83
C PRO A 226 21.93 -8.23 -6.81
N LEU A 227 20.85 -8.89 -7.26
CA LEU A 227 20.95 -9.97 -8.24
C LEU A 227 21.50 -9.50 -9.58
N THR A 228 21.03 -8.37 -10.13
CA THR A 228 21.49 -7.87 -11.43
C THR A 228 22.93 -7.36 -11.35
N MET A 229 23.33 -6.76 -10.24
CA MET A 229 24.72 -6.41 -9.95
C MET A 229 25.63 -7.64 -9.90
N ASP A 230 25.25 -8.67 -9.14
CA ASP A 230 26.06 -9.88 -8.95
C ASP A 230 26.14 -10.74 -10.22
N MET A 231 25.03 -10.85 -10.98
CA MET A 231 24.94 -11.68 -12.18
C MET A 231 25.56 -11.02 -13.40
N TYR A 232 25.29 -9.73 -13.63
CA TYR A 232 25.69 -9.06 -14.88
C TYR A 232 26.91 -8.15 -14.72
N ALA A 233 27.48 -8.05 -13.51
CA ALA A 233 28.56 -7.12 -13.18
C ALA A 233 28.21 -5.67 -13.55
N TRP A 234 26.94 -5.29 -13.38
CA TRP A 234 26.49 -3.91 -13.57
C TRP A 234 26.97 -3.03 -12.41
N THR A 235 27.36 -1.79 -12.71
CA THR A 235 27.61 -0.80 -11.66
C THR A 235 26.31 -0.45 -10.93
N ARG A 236 26.39 0.09 -9.71
CA ARG A 236 25.19 0.51 -8.95
C ARG A 236 24.29 1.46 -9.74
N GLU A 237 24.90 2.40 -10.47
CA GLU A 237 24.19 3.37 -11.30
C GLU A 237 23.50 2.70 -12.49
N GLN A 238 24.20 1.78 -13.17
CA GLN A 238 23.63 1.00 -14.29
C GLN A 238 22.50 0.10 -13.82
N ALA A 239 22.67 -0.59 -12.70
CA ALA A 239 21.65 -1.48 -12.14
C ALA A 239 20.37 -0.70 -11.79
N VAL A 240 20.49 0.43 -11.08
CA VAL A 240 19.34 1.28 -10.75
C VAL A 240 18.64 1.80 -12.02
N LEU A 241 19.42 2.20 -13.04
CA LEU A 241 18.85 2.70 -14.30
C LEU A 241 18.12 1.59 -15.07
N TYR A 242 18.76 0.44 -15.30
CA TYR A 242 18.19 -0.65 -16.08
C TYR A 242 17.03 -1.33 -15.35
N ASP A 243 17.14 -1.57 -14.05
CA ASP A 243 16.05 -2.11 -13.24
C ASP A 243 14.87 -1.12 -13.22
N GLY A 244 15.15 0.18 -13.15
CA GLY A 244 14.13 1.22 -13.25
C GLY A 244 13.36 1.21 -14.58
N ILE A 245 14.06 1.03 -15.70
CA ILE A 245 13.44 0.89 -17.04
C ILE A 245 12.59 -0.38 -17.11
N ILE A 246 13.10 -1.51 -16.61
CA ILE A 246 12.37 -2.78 -16.58
C ILE A 246 11.10 -2.63 -15.74
N LEU A 247 11.20 -2.04 -14.55
CA LEU A 247 10.06 -1.81 -13.67
C LEU A 247 9.02 -0.88 -14.30
N ALA A 248 9.45 0.16 -15.01
CA ALA A 248 8.55 1.05 -15.76
C ALA A 248 7.79 0.30 -16.87
N ALA A 249 8.49 -0.56 -17.62
CA ALA A 249 7.87 -1.40 -18.66
C ALA A 249 6.84 -2.38 -18.07
N LEU A 250 7.19 -3.05 -16.96
CA LEU A 250 6.27 -3.92 -16.23
C LEU A 250 5.06 -3.15 -15.65
N GLY A 251 5.24 -1.88 -15.28
CA GLY A 251 4.16 -1.00 -14.86
C GLY A 251 3.15 -0.74 -15.99
N VAL A 252 3.63 -0.46 -17.21
CA VAL A 252 2.77 -0.31 -18.40
C VAL A 252 2.04 -1.62 -18.73
N GLU A 253 2.75 -2.74 -18.67
CA GLU A 253 2.16 -4.08 -18.84
C GLU A 253 1.04 -4.34 -17.82
N ALA A 254 1.27 -4.05 -16.54
CA ALA A 254 0.28 -4.24 -15.49
C ALA A 254 -1.00 -3.42 -15.73
N LEU A 255 -0.90 -2.20 -16.26
CA LEU A 255 -2.06 -1.38 -16.64
C LEU A 255 -2.91 -2.04 -17.72
N ILE A 256 -2.26 -2.62 -18.74
CA ILE A 256 -2.94 -3.35 -19.82
C ILE A 256 -3.68 -4.57 -19.24
N ILE A 257 -3.03 -5.31 -18.35
CA ILE A 257 -3.62 -6.45 -17.65
C ILE A 257 -4.83 -6.02 -16.81
N PHE A 258 -4.76 -4.91 -16.06
CA PHE A 258 -5.90 -4.40 -15.30
C PHE A 258 -7.10 -4.04 -16.17
N MET A 259 -6.88 -3.45 -17.35
CA MET A 259 -7.96 -3.17 -18.30
C MET A 259 -8.59 -4.46 -18.85
N GLY A 260 -7.77 -5.48 -19.14
CA GLY A 260 -8.23 -6.77 -19.67
C GLY A 260 -8.95 -7.65 -18.64
N ILE A 261 -8.58 -7.56 -17.36
CA ILE A 261 -9.11 -8.40 -16.28
C ILE A 261 -10.64 -8.32 -16.17
N LYS A 262 -11.25 -7.15 -16.40
CA LYS A 262 -12.71 -7.01 -16.33
C LYS A 262 -13.43 -7.84 -17.40
N LEU A 263 -12.89 -7.84 -18.63
CA LEU A 263 -13.43 -8.63 -19.75
C LEU A 263 -13.22 -10.12 -19.51
N LEU A 264 -12.03 -10.48 -19.03
CA LEU A 264 -11.64 -11.86 -18.78
C LEU A 264 -12.43 -12.46 -17.62
N SER A 265 -12.65 -11.70 -16.54
CA SER A 265 -13.42 -12.11 -15.36
C SER A 265 -14.84 -12.51 -15.71
N LYS A 266 -15.48 -11.80 -16.65
CA LYS A 266 -16.83 -12.13 -17.13
C LYS A 266 -16.87 -13.44 -17.94
N LYS A 267 -15.77 -13.82 -18.61
CA LYS A 267 -15.74 -14.97 -19.54
C LYS A 267 -15.30 -16.27 -18.88
N ILE A 268 -14.27 -16.21 -18.03
CA ILE A 268 -13.65 -17.41 -17.43
C ILE A 268 -13.85 -17.51 -15.92
N GLY A 269 -14.38 -16.46 -15.27
CA GLY A 269 -14.57 -16.41 -13.83
C GLY A 269 -13.30 -16.09 -13.05
N GLU A 270 -13.48 -15.47 -11.89
CA GLU A 270 -12.39 -14.91 -11.07
C GLU A 270 -11.46 -15.98 -10.48
N ARG A 271 -12.02 -17.15 -10.14
CA ARG A 271 -11.23 -18.28 -9.60
C ARG A 271 -10.24 -18.82 -10.62
N ALA A 272 -10.67 -18.94 -11.88
CA ALA A 272 -9.83 -19.42 -12.96
C ALA A 272 -8.71 -18.44 -13.29
N ILE A 273 -8.99 -17.12 -13.26
CA ILE A 273 -7.97 -16.08 -13.42
C ILE A 273 -6.96 -16.12 -12.29
N LEU A 274 -7.41 -16.27 -11.04
CA LEU A 274 -6.52 -16.37 -9.89
C LEU A 274 -5.58 -17.58 -10.02
N LEU A 275 -6.13 -18.77 -10.32
CA LEU A 275 -5.33 -19.98 -10.50
C LEU A 275 -4.37 -19.88 -11.68
N GLY A 276 -4.85 -19.37 -12.82
CA GLY A 276 -4.04 -19.15 -14.02
C GLY A 276 -2.90 -18.16 -13.76
N GLY A 277 -3.16 -17.08 -13.02
CA GLY A 277 -2.15 -16.12 -12.60
C GLY A 277 -1.03 -16.76 -11.79
N PHE A 278 -1.35 -17.62 -10.81
CA PHE A 278 -0.32 -18.32 -10.03
C PHE A 278 0.48 -19.32 -10.86
N ILE A 279 -0.14 -20.00 -11.83
CA ILE A 279 0.57 -20.89 -12.77
C ILE A 279 1.57 -20.07 -13.58
N VAL A 280 1.17 -18.90 -14.09
CA VAL A 280 2.06 -18.00 -14.85
C VAL A 280 3.22 -17.49 -13.96
N VAL A 281 2.93 -17.09 -12.72
CA VAL A 281 3.97 -16.70 -11.74
C VAL A 281 4.94 -17.85 -11.48
N TRP A 282 4.43 -19.08 -11.32
CA TRP A 282 5.26 -20.25 -11.10
C TRP A 282 6.21 -20.52 -12.26
N VAL A 283 5.69 -20.48 -13.49
CA VAL A 283 6.49 -20.64 -14.71
C VAL A 283 7.56 -19.54 -14.79
N GLY A 284 7.21 -18.30 -14.46
CA GLY A 284 8.18 -17.20 -14.40
C GLY A 284 9.33 -17.49 -13.44
N PHE A 285 9.05 -17.88 -12.20
CA PHE A 285 10.08 -18.25 -11.23
C PHE A 285 10.88 -19.50 -11.62
N PHE A 286 10.25 -20.47 -12.28
CA PHE A 286 10.93 -21.67 -12.76
C PHE A 286 11.94 -21.35 -13.87
N ILE A 287 11.60 -20.41 -14.76
CA ILE A 287 12.52 -19.89 -15.80
C ILE A 287 13.66 -19.07 -15.16
N LEU A 288 13.38 -18.36 -14.07
CA LEU A 288 14.37 -17.55 -13.36
C LEU A 288 15.44 -18.38 -12.62
N LEU A 289 15.24 -19.69 -12.46
CA LEU A 289 16.27 -20.55 -11.89
C LEU A 289 17.57 -20.50 -12.73
N PRO A 290 18.75 -20.54 -12.09
CA PRO A 290 20.03 -20.48 -12.78
C PRO A 290 20.30 -21.79 -13.54
N TRP A 291 19.92 -21.82 -14.82
CA TRP A 291 20.13 -22.93 -15.77
C TRP A 291 21.39 -22.76 -16.63
N GLY A 292 22.14 -21.67 -16.45
CA GLY A 292 23.30 -21.33 -17.27
C GLY A 292 24.47 -22.32 -17.11
N ASN A 293 25.46 -22.17 -17.99
CA ASN A 293 26.66 -23.00 -18.01
C ASN A 293 27.95 -22.24 -17.63
N HIS A 294 27.87 -20.92 -17.45
CA HIS A 294 29.00 -20.08 -17.09
C HIS A 294 28.73 -19.41 -15.74
N PHE A 295 29.78 -19.23 -14.95
CA PHE A 295 29.71 -18.58 -13.64
C PHE A 295 29.73 -17.06 -13.78
N PRO A 296 29.13 -16.31 -12.84
CA PRO A 296 29.19 -14.86 -12.84
C PRO A 296 30.64 -14.37 -12.71
N LYS A 297 30.90 -13.16 -13.20
CA LYS A 297 32.22 -12.53 -13.04
C LYS A 297 32.45 -12.26 -11.56
N ILE A 298 33.55 -12.80 -11.02
CA ILE A 298 33.92 -12.62 -9.61
C ILE A 298 34.59 -11.26 -9.47
N GLN A 299 34.18 -10.53 -8.45
CA GLN A 299 34.84 -9.32 -8.00
C GLN A 299 36.16 -9.74 -7.32
N TRP A 300 37.24 -9.84 -8.08
CA TRP A 300 38.57 -9.93 -7.49
C TRP A 300 38.87 -8.58 -6.82
N GLU A 301 39.05 -8.55 -5.51
CA GLU A 301 39.83 -7.46 -4.90
C GLU A 301 41.14 -7.39 -5.67
N ASP A 302 41.52 -6.20 -6.15
CA ASP A 302 42.79 -5.98 -6.80
C ASP A 302 43.94 -6.45 -5.88
N LEU A 303 44.32 -7.71 -5.99
CA LEU A 303 45.52 -8.30 -5.39
C LEU A 303 46.80 -7.77 -6.07
N HIS A 304 46.69 -6.70 -6.85
CA HIS A 304 47.79 -5.97 -7.47
C HIS A 304 48.32 -4.83 -6.60
N ASN A 305 48.48 -5.05 -5.29
CA ASN A 305 49.38 -4.18 -4.53
C ASN A 305 50.15 -4.92 -3.44
N THR A 306 51.08 -5.79 -3.83
CA THR A 306 52.43 -5.91 -3.22
C THR A 306 53.28 -6.98 -3.94
N SER A 307 53.58 -6.77 -5.22
CA SER A 307 54.85 -7.28 -5.75
C SER A 307 55.85 -6.15 -5.65
N ILE A 308 56.69 -6.16 -4.61
CA ILE A 308 57.83 -5.25 -4.45
C ILE A 308 58.66 -5.33 -5.74
N PRO A 309 58.73 -4.27 -6.56
CA PRO A 309 59.61 -4.29 -7.71
C PRO A 309 60.97 -3.75 -7.24
N ASN A 310 62.01 -4.58 -7.35
CA ASN A 310 63.40 -4.11 -7.22
C ASN A 310 63.69 -3.19 -8.41
N THR A 311 63.48 -1.88 -8.25
CA THR A 311 63.75 -0.90 -9.31
C THR A 311 64.93 -0.02 -8.96
N THR A 312 65.80 0.17 -9.94
CA THR A 312 66.98 1.04 -9.87
C THR A 312 66.56 2.52 -9.99
N PHE A 313 67.39 3.43 -9.46
CA PHE A 313 67.10 4.87 -9.33
C PHE A 313 66.65 5.57 -10.64
N GLY A 314 66.94 4.98 -11.81
CA GLY A 314 66.50 5.48 -13.11
C GLY A 314 65.03 5.22 -13.46
N GLU A 315 64.41 4.15 -12.95
CA GLU A 315 62.99 3.86 -13.23
C GLU A 315 62.02 4.70 -12.39
N ILE A 316 62.49 5.19 -11.23
CA ILE A 316 61.71 6.03 -10.30
C ILE A 316 61.30 7.37 -10.97
N ILE A 317 62.18 7.94 -11.80
CA ILE A 317 61.90 9.22 -12.47
C ILE A 317 60.89 9.06 -13.62
N ILE A 318 60.89 7.92 -14.32
CA ILE A 318 59.92 7.65 -15.39
C ILE A 318 58.53 7.39 -14.81
N THR A 319 58.43 6.73 -13.66
CA THR A 319 57.16 6.54 -12.93
C THR A 319 56.61 7.83 -12.33
N LEU A 320 57.47 8.81 -11.97
CA LEU A 320 57.03 10.11 -11.44
C LEU A 320 56.45 11.05 -12.51
N TRP A 321 56.86 10.91 -13.77
CA TRP A 321 56.40 11.78 -14.87
C TRP A 321 55.25 11.21 -15.70
N LYS A 322 54.99 9.90 -15.58
CA LYS A 322 53.82 9.28 -16.18
C LYS A 322 52.71 9.27 -15.14
N SER A 323 51.90 10.34 -15.14
CA SER A 323 50.63 10.33 -14.41
C SER A 323 49.88 9.04 -14.76
N PRO A 324 49.61 8.14 -13.80
CA PRO A 324 48.68 7.06 -14.03
C PRO A 324 47.33 7.76 -14.18
N LYS A 325 46.87 7.87 -15.42
CA LYS A 325 45.43 7.86 -15.69
C LYS A 325 44.96 6.45 -15.37
N GLU A 326 44.95 6.11 -14.08
CA GLU A 326 44.11 5.05 -13.58
C GLU A 326 42.71 5.65 -13.53
N ASP A 327 41.84 5.17 -14.41
CA ASP A 327 40.40 5.40 -14.33
C ASP A 327 39.85 4.67 -13.08
N HIS A 328 40.22 5.15 -11.88
CA HIS A 328 39.68 4.72 -10.59
C HIS A 328 38.31 5.38 -10.35
N ASN A 329 37.37 5.17 -11.27
CA ASN A 329 35.99 5.65 -11.10
C ASN A 329 34.96 4.52 -11.14
N GLU A 330 35.36 3.29 -11.46
CA GLU A 330 34.46 2.15 -11.48
C GLU A 330 34.59 1.40 -10.16
N GLY A 331 33.63 1.61 -9.26
CA GLY A 331 33.50 0.79 -8.05
C GLY A 331 33.44 -0.70 -8.40
N PRO A 332 33.80 -1.59 -7.48
CA PRO A 332 33.89 -3.02 -7.77
C PRO A 332 32.58 -3.57 -8.37
N THR A 333 32.70 -4.34 -9.46
CA THR A 333 31.58 -4.94 -10.19
C THR A 333 31.64 -6.47 -10.14
N GLY A 334 30.46 -7.10 -10.12
CA GLY A 334 30.32 -8.56 -10.10
C GLY A 334 30.13 -9.15 -8.71
N CYS A 335 30.19 -10.48 -8.63
CA CYS A 335 29.83 -11.24 -7.44
C CYS A 335 30.95 -11.16 -6.37
N PRO A 336 30.66 -10.74 -5.13
CA PRO A 336 31.67 -10.54 -4.10
C PRO A 336 32.26 -11.87 -3.59
N ILE A 337 33.58 -11.93 -3.33
CA ILE A 337 34.27 -13.14 -2.84
C ILE A 337 33.68 -13.65 -1.50
N GLY A 338 33.13 -12.75 -0.68
CA GLY A 338 32.47 -13.11 0.57
C GLY A 338 31.24 -14.01 0.42
N GLN A 339 30.69 -14.14 -0.79
CA GLN A 339 29.55 -15.01 -1.08
C GLN A 339 30.01 -16.32 -1.72
N ALA A 340 29.99 -17.41 -0.94
CA ALA A 340 30.45 -18.72 -1.39
C ALA A 340 29.70 -19.28 -2.60
N TRP A 341 28.46 -18.84 -2.83
CA TRP A 341 27.62 -19.31 -3.93
C TRP A 341 28.03 -18.79 -5.31
N CYS A 342 28.86 -17.73 -5.39
CA CYS A 342 29.39 -17.21 -6.65
C CYS A 342 30.20 -18.27 -7.43
N PHE A 343 30.82 -19.23 -6.73
CA PHE A 343 31.70 -20.25 -7.33
C PHE A 343 30.97 -21.47 -7.88
N TYR A 344 29.72 -21.71 -7.48
CA TYR A 344 28.98 -22.92 -7.85
C TYR A 344 27.59 -22.65 -8.46
N THR A 345 27.10 -21.40 -8.39
CA THR A 345 25.82 -21.03 -9.00
C THR A 345 26.06 -20.43 -10.38
N PRO A 346 25.52 -21.01 -11.46
CA PRO A 346 25.70 -20.45 -12.79
C PRO A 346 24.93 -19.14 -12.96
N MET A 347 25.38 -18.31 -13.89
CA MET A 347 24.76 -17.04 -14.24
C MET A 347 23.38 -17.28 -14.87
N ILE A 348 22.41 -16.44 -14.51
CA ILE A 348 21.10 -16.38 -15.18
C ILE A 348 21.27 -15.57 -16.45
N HIS A 349 20.83 -16.09 -17.60
CA HIS A 349 20.92 -15.33 -18.84
C HIS A 349 19.96 -14.13 -18.83
N LEU A 350 20.38 -12.99 -19.39
CA LEU A 350 19.54 -11.78 -19.43
C LEU A 350 18.17 -12.02 -20.09
N ALA A 351 18.12 -12.83 -21.15
CA ALA A 351 16.86 -13.20 -21.80
C ALA A 351 15.93 -14.03 -20.88
N GLN A 352 16.49 -14.90 -20.03
CA GLN A 352 15.72 -15.68 -19.05
C GLN A 352 15.15 -14.74 -17.98
N PHE A 353 15.96 -13.82 -17.47
CA PHE A 353 15.53 -12.82 -16.51
C PHE A 353 14.40 -11.96 -17.07
N LEU A 354 14.56 -11.38 -18.26
CA LEU A 354 13.51 -10.56 -18.89
C LEU A 354 12.23 -11.35 -19.16
N THR A 355 12.34 -12.58 -19.66
CA THR A 355 11.17 -13.45 -19.90
C THR A 355 10.44 -13.77 -18.59
N SER A 356 11.18 -14.09 -17.52
CA SER A 356 10.60 -14.34 -16.21
C SER A 356 9.92 -13.10 -15.62
N ALA A 357 10.54 -11.93 -15.78
CA ALA A 357 10.03 -10.66 -15.28
C ALA A 357 8.69 -10.30 -15.92
N VAL A 358 8.57 -10.48 -17.24
CA VAL A 358 7.30 -10.30 -17.98
C VAL A 358 6.24 -11.29 -17.49
N LEU A 359 6.55 -12.58 -17.39
CA LEU A 359 5.57 -13.58 -16.92
C LEU A 359 5.07 -13.27 -15.51
N ILE A 360 5.98 -12.95 -14.58
CA ILE A 360 5.62 -12.54 -13.22
C ILE A 360 4.83 -11.23 -13.24
N GLY A 361 5.18 -10.30 -14.13
CA GLY A 361 4.47 -9.04 -14.39
C GLY A 361 3.04 -9.22 -14.90
N ILE A 362 2.74 -10.30 -15.63
CA ILE A 362 1.37 -10.66 -16.03
C ILE A 362 0.62 -11.31 -14.85
N GLY A 363 1.27 -12.26 -14.19
CA GLY A 363 0.64 -13.10 -13.18
C GLY A 363 0.33 -12.37 -11.87
N TYR A 364 1.28 -11.56 -11.37
CA TYR A 364 1.15 -10.84 -10.10
C TYR A 364 -0.06 -9.88 -10.04
N PRO A 365 -0.23 -8.90 -10.95
CA PRO A 365 -1.36 -7.97 -10.89
C PRO A 365 -2.70 -8.69 -11.04
N SER A 366 -2.74 -9.75 -11.86
CA SER A 366 -3.89 -10.63 -12.00
C SER A 366 -4.27 -11.28 -10.67
N CYS A 367 -3.30 -11.90 -9.98
CA CYS A 367 -3.53 -12.55 -8.69
C CYS A 367 -3.92 -11.54 -7.61
N ASN A 368 -3.28 -10.37 -7.58
CA ASN A 368 -3.53 -9.34 -6.57
C ASN A 368 -4.97 -8.83 -6.65
N VAL A 369 -5.43 -8.42 -7.85
CA VAL A 369 -6.80 -7.91 -8.04
C VAL A 369 -7.85 -9.00 -7.83
N MET A 370 -7.62 -10.21 -8.35
CA MET A 370 -8.55 -11.33 -8.13
C MET A 370 -8.64 -11.72 -6.66
N SER A 371 -7.55 -11.66 -5.89
CA SER A 371 -7.59 -11.97 -4.45
C SER A 371 -8.47 -11.00 -3.68
N TYR A 372 -8.34 -9.69 -3.90
CA TYR A 372 -9.25 -8.70 -3.31
C TYR A 372 -10.72 -8.89 -3.75
N THR A 373 -10.92 -9.14 -5.05
CA THR A 373 -12.26 -9.30 -5.63
C THR A 373 -12.95 -10.53 -5.05
N LEU A 374 -12.27 -11.66 -5.03
CA LEU A 374 -12.79 -12.93 -4.52
C LEU A 374 -13.02 -12.86 -3.01
N TYR A 375 -12.10 -12.25 -2.25
CA TYR A 375 -12.24 -12.06 -0.81
C TYR A 375 -13.50 -11.26 -0.45
N SER A 376 -13.71 -10.11 -1.10
CA SER A 376 -14.90 -9.28 -0.86
C SER A 376 -16.21 -10.00 -1.22
N LYS A 377 -16.20 -10.83 -2.28
CA LYS A 377 -17.36 -11.63 -2.69
C LYS A 377 -17.63 -12.84 -1.79
N ILE A 378 -16.59 -13.47 -1.23
CA ILE A 378 -16.72 -14.58 -0.27
C ILE A 378 -17.36 -14.09 1.04
N LEU A 379 -16.98 -12.91 1.50
CA LEU A 379 -17.56 -12.31 2.73
C LEU A 379 -19.03 -11.92 2.55
N GLY A 380 -19.43 -11.51 1.35
CA GLY A 380 -20.80 -11.09 1.06
C GLY A 380 -21.19 -9.80 1.81
N PRO A 381 -22.49 -9.54 2.02
CA PRO A 381 -22.96 -8.28 2.62
C PRO A 381 -22.72 -8.17 4.13
N LYS A 382 -22.04 -9.14 4.75
CA LYS A 382 -21.71 -9.11 6.19
C LYS A 382 -20.68 -8.02 6.49
N PRO A 383 -20.64 -7.46 7.72
CA PRO A 383 -19.66 -6.44 8.08
C PRO A 383 -18.23 -6.93 7.79
N GLN A 384 -17.61 -6.34 6.76
CA GLN A 384 -16.33 -6.82 6.21
C GLN A 384 -15.11 -6.23 6.92
N GLY A 385 -15.29 -5.24 7.81
CA GLY A 385 -14.19 -4.45 8.39
C GLY A 385 -13.12 -5.29 9.07
N VAL A 386 -13.52 -6.24 9.93
CA VAL A 386 -12.58 -7.13 10.63
C VAL A 386 -11.82 -8.00 9.63
N TYR A 387 -12.52 -8.62 8.69
CA TYR A 387 -11.93 -9.52 7.70
C TYR A 387 -11.01 -8.78 6.71
N MET A 388 -11.37 -7.56 6.27
CA MET A 388 -10.48 -6.70 5.47
C MET A 388 -9.28 -6.22 6.27
N GLY A 389 -9.44 -6.05 7.59
CA GLY A 389 -8.34 -5.85 8.53
C GLY A 389 -7.36 -7.01 8.54
N TRP A 390 -7.84 -8.26 8.65
CA TRP A 390 -7.01 -9.47 8.56
C TRP A 390 -6.27 -9.58 7.22
N LEU A 391 -6.96 -9.29 6.11
CA LEU A 391 -6.35 -9.29 4.78
C LEU A 391 -5.21 -8.28 4.68
N THR A 392 -5.46 -7.04 5.11
CA THR A 392 -4.43 -5.98 5.14
C THR A 392 -3.26 -6.36 6.06
N ALA A 393 -3.55 -6.89 7.25
CA ALA A 393 -2.54 -7.32 8.20
C ALA A 393 -1.64 -8.43 7.63
N SER A 394 -2.23 -9.40 6.93
CA SER A 394 -1.46 -10.45 6.23
C SER A 394 -0.54 -9.86 5.16
N GLY A 395 -1.01 -8.85 4.43
CA GLY A 395 -0.18 -8.15 3.45
C GLY A 395 0.99 -7.39 4.05
N SER A 396 0.75 -6.68 5.15
CA SER A 396 1.81 -6.01 5.91
C SER A 396 2.83 -7.01 6.47
N ALA A 397 2.37 -8.14 7.02
CA ALA A 397 3.24 -9.21 7.48
C ALA A 397 4.13 -9.75 6.34
N ALA A 398 3.56 -9.93 5.14
CA ALA A 398 4.31 -10.40 3.98
C ALA A 398 5.43 -9.44 3.57
N ARG A 399 5.16 -8.12 3.61
CA ARG A 399 6.15 -7.08 3.30
C ARG A 399 7.25 -6.93 4.35
N ILE A 400 6.98 -7.32 5.60
CA ILE A 400 8.00 -7.36 6.65
C ILE A 400 8.86 -8.63 6.51
N LEU A 401 8.21 -9.78 6.34
CA LEU A 401 8.89 -11.09 6.34
C LEU A 401 9.63 -11.37 5.02
N GLY A 402 9.11 -10.91 3.88
CA GLY A 402 9.66 -11.14 2.55
C GLY A 402 11.13 -10.72 2.41
N PRO A 403 11.46 -9.43 2.64
CA PRO A 403 12.83 -8.93 2.53
C PRO A 403 13.80 -9.62 3.48
N VAL A 404 13.38 -9.86 4.73
CA VAL A 404 14.20 -10.56 5.74
C VAL A 404 14.49 -11.99 5.32
N PHE A 405 13.46 -12.74 4.91
CA PHE A 405 13.62 -14.11 4.46
C PHE A 405 14.54 -14.21 3.24
N ILE A 406 14.28 -13.42 2.20
CA ILE A 406 15.03 -13.55 0.95
C ILE A 406 16.47 -13.09 1.11
N SER A 407 16.72 -12.01 1.85
CA SER A 407 18.08 -11.50 2.07
C SER A 407 18.95 -12.55 2.76
N GLN A 408 18.41 -13.25 3.76
CA GLN A 408 19.14 -14.31 4.47
C GLN A 408 19.41 -15.53 3.58
N VAL A 409 18.39 -16.00 2.83
CA VAL A 409 18.57 -17.14 1.93
C VAL A 409 19.52 -16.82 0.78
N TYR A 410 19.41 -15.63 0.19
CA TYR A 410 20.26 -15.18 -0.90
C TYR A 410 21.72 -15.07 -0.49
N THR A 411 22.00 -14.41 0.64
CA THR A 411 23.38 -14.21 1.11
C THR A 411 24.05 -15.52 1.52
N SER A 412 23.31 -16.43 2.16
CA SER A 412 23.86 -17.69 2.67
C SER A 412 23.96 -18.80 1.62
N TRP A 413 22.89 -19.02 0.85
CA TRP A 413 22.74 -20.20 -0.02
C TRP A 413 22.61 -19.84 -1.51
N GLY A 414 22.49 -18.56 -1.83
CA GLY A 414 22.51 -18.06 -3.20
C GLY A 414 21.16 -18.11 -3.95
N PRO A 415 21.16 -17.61 -5.19
CA PRO A 415 19.95 -17.44 -6.00
C PRO A 415 19.21 -18.76 -6.31
N ARG A 416 19.93 -19.87 -6.46
CA ARG A 416 19.32 -21.17 -6.78
C ARG A 416 18.38 -21.65 -5.67
N TRP A 417 18.82 -21.57 -4.42
CA TRP A 417 17.99 -21.92 -3.27
C TRP A 417 16.89 -20.89 -3.03
N ALA A 418 17.21 -19.59 -3.17
CA ALA A 418 16.24 -18.51 -3.08
C ALA A 418 15.03 -18.73 -4.01
N PHE A 419 15.26 -18.87 -5.32
CA PHE A 419 14.18 -19.03 -6.28
C PHE A 419 13.52 -20.41 -6.22
N SER A 420 14.25 -21.47 -5.83
CA SER A 420 13.65 -22.80 -5.64
C SER A 420 12.66 -22.83 -4.46
N LEU A 421 12.96 -22.14 -3.36
CA LEU A 421 12.04 -22.04 -2.23
C LEU A 421 10.78 -21.26 -2.62
N VAL A 422 10.94 -20.19 -3.41
CA VAL A 422 9.78 -19.43 -3.91
C VAL A 422 8.93 -20.26 -4.87
N CYS A 423 9.54 -21.00 -5.79
CA CYS A 423 8.84 -21.97 -6.64
C CYS A 423 8.03 -22.95 -5.79
N GLY A 424 8.60 -23.47 -4.70
CA GLY A 424 7.93 -24.34 -3.76
C GLY A 424 6.73 -23.68 -3.07
N ILE A 425 6.89 -22.46 -2.56
CA ILE A 425 5.81 -21.69 -1.92
C ILE A 425 4.66 -21.44 -2.91
N VAL A 426 4.98 -21.07 -4.15
CA VAL A 426 3.97 -20.86 -5.21
C VAL A 426 3.26 -22.17 -5.55
N MET A 427 3.97 -23.29 -5.68
CA MET A 427 3.33 -24.60 -5.91
C MET A 427 2.40 -25.01 -4.79
N LEU A 428 2.82 -24.85 -3.54
CA LEU A 428 1.96 -25.11 -2.38
C LEU A 428 0.71 -24.23 -2.42
N THR A 429 0.83 -22.99 -2.89
CA THR A 429 -0.31 -22.07 -3.05
C THR A 429 -1.25 -22.51 -4.18
N ILE A 430 -0.71 -23.00 -5.31
CA ILE A 430 -1.50 -23.58 -6.41
C ILE A 430 -2.27 -24.82 -5.91
N ILE A 431 -1.60 -25.70 -5.16
CA ILE A 431 -2.22 -26.90 -4.57
C ILE A 431 -3.32 -26.48 -3.58
N LEU A 432 -3.06 -25.52 -2.70
CA LEU A 432 -4.04 -24.98 -1.76
C LEU A 432 -5.27 -24.44 -2.52
N LEU A 433 -5.05 -23.60 -3.55
CA LEU A 433 -6.11 -23.07 -4.40
C LEU A 433 -6.91 -24.17 -5.10
N GLY A 434 -6.26 -25.24 -5.55
CA GLY A 434 -6.91 -26.41 -6.12
C GLY A 434 -7.81 -27.14 -5.11
N VAL A 435 -7.32 -27.35 -3.89
CA VAL A 435 -8.08 -28.00 -2.80
C VAL A 435 -9.29 -27.15 -2.38
N VAL A 436 -9.12 -25.83 -2.26
CA VAL A 436 -10.21 -24.92 -1.88
C VAL A 436 -11.01 -24.38 -3.07
N TYR A 437 -10.73 -24.83 -4.30
CA TYR A 437 -11.30 -24.27 -5.52
C TYR A 437 -12.84 -24.24 -5.50
N ARG A 438 -13.45 -25.34 -5.02
CA ARG A 438 -14.91 -25.48 -4.90
C ARG A 438 -15.50 -24.67 -3.74
N ARG A 439 -14.69 -24.21 -2.79
CA ARG A 439 -15.11 -23.41 -1.62
C ARG A 439 -14.97 -21.91 -1.83
N LEU A 440 -14.16 -21.47 -2.80
CA LEU A 440 -13.93 -20.05 -3.12
C LEU A 440 -15.13 -19.38 -3.80
N VAL A 441 -16.35 -19.73 -3.39
CA VAL A 441 -17.59 -19.31 -4.04
C VAL A 441 -18.12 -18.01 -3.48
N ALA A 442 -18.60 -17.13 -4.37
CA ALA A 442 -19.23 -15.89 -3.96
C ALA A 442 -20.43 -16.20 -3.04
N PHE A 443 -20.59 -15.39 -1.99
CA PHE A 443 -21.61 -15.59 -0.97
C PHE A 443 -23.02 -15.73 -1.57
N SER A 444 -23.31 -14.98 -2.65
CA SER A 444 -24.58 -14.99 -3.38
C SER A 444 -24.86 -16.31 -4.11
N VAL A 445 -23.83 -16.91 -4.72
CA VAL A 445 -23.93 -18.19 -5.45
C VAL A 445 -24.09 -19.35 -4.46
N ARG A 446 -23.36 -19.32 -3.34
CA ARG A 446 -23.43 -20.35 -2.30
C ARG A 446 -24.83 -20.49 -1.66
N HIS A 447 -25.56 -19.39 -1.56
CA HIS A 447 -26.93 -19.36 -1.01
C HIS A 447 -28.02 -19.27 -2.11
N GLY A 448 -27.68 -19.60 -3.36
CA GLY A 448 -28.65 -19.76 -4.45
C GLY A 448 -29.32 -18.48 -4.96
N ARG A 449 -28.73 -17.29 -4.72
CA ARG A 449 -29.31 -16.01 -5.18
C ARG A 449 -28.91 -15.63 -6.61
N ILE A 450 -27.87 -16.24 -7.19
CA ILE A 450 -27.38 -16.03 -8.57
C ILE A 450 -26.74 -17.35 -9.08
N GLN A 451 -27.03 -17.76 -10.32
CA GLN A 451 -26.28 -18.82 -11.04
C GLN A 451 -25.03 -18.21 -11.71
N GLU A 452 -23.90 -18.92 -11.63
CA GLU A 452 -22.59 -18.49 -12.17
C GLU A 452 -22.59 -18.20 -13.66
#